data_AF-A0A7C0ZXU7-F1
#
_entry.id   AF-A0A7C0ZXU7-F1
#
_cell.length_a   1.000
_cell.length_b   1.000
_cell.length_c   1.000
_cell.angle_alpha   90.00
_cell.angle_beta   90.00
_cell.angle_gamma   90.00
#
_symmetry.space_group_name_H-M   'P 1'
#
loop_
_entity.id
_entity.type
_entity.pdbx_description
1 polymer ?
#
loop_
_entity_poly.entity_id
_entity_poly.type
_entity_poly.pdbx_seq_one_letter_code
_entity_poly.pdbx_strand_id
1 'polypeptide(L)' 'MKNKIKIGIIICDRYHTCAGGKCLRALRNREGAFSIYSKEDELELVGYTTCGGCPGGNIEYAPEEMI' A
#
# COMPACT_ATOMS: atom_id res chain seq x y z
N MET A 1 9.66 -18.96 7.74
CA MET A 1 10.52 -18.63 6.57
C MET A 1 10.34 -17.16 6.30
N LYS A 2 11.44 -16.40 6.13
CA LYS A 2 11.38 -14.96 5.88
C LYS A 2 10.96 -14.72 4.44
N ASN A 3 9.66 -14.57 4.19
CA ASN A 3 9.14 -14.24 2.87
C ASN A 3 9.25 -12.73 2.64
N LYS A 4 9.63 -12.32 1.42
CA LYS A 4 9.57 -10.92 1.01
C LYS A 4 8.23 -10.70 0.31
N ILE A 5 7.43 -9.77 0.82
CA ILE A 5 6.08 -9.48 0.32
C ILE A 5 6.06 -8.02 -0.10
N LYS A 6 5.69 -7.78 -1.36
CA LYS A 6 5.53 -6.45 -1.93
C LYS A 6 4.15 -5.92 -1.60
N ILE A 7 4.09 -4.69 -1.11
CA ILE A 7 2.87 -4.00 -0.69
C ILE A 7 2.71 -2.71 -1.50
N GLY A 8 1.64 -2.63 -2.27
CA GLY A 8 1.15 -1.40 -2.87
C GLY A 8 0.04 -0.80 -2.00
N ILE A 9 0.04 0.53 -1.84
CA ILE A 9 -1.05 1.25 -1.16
C ILE A 9 -1.74 2.15 -2.18
N ILE A 10 -3.02 1.89 -2.42
CA ILE A 10 -3.88 2.72 -3.25
C ILE A 10 -4.90 3.41 -2.35
N ILE A 11 -4.98 4.74 -2.42
CA ILE A 11 -5.97 5.54 -1.68
C ILE A 11 -7.01 6.15 -2.62
N CYS A 12 -8.12 6.64 -2.08
CA CYS A 12 -9.06 7.44 -2.86
C CYS A 12 -8.38 8.74 -3.30
N ASP A 13 -8.55 9.10 -4.57
CA ASP A 13 -8.02 10.34 -5.15
C ASP A 13 -8.59 11.62 -4.53
N ARG A 14 -9.77 11.52 -3.90
CA ARG A 14 -10.29 12.58 -3.01
C ARG A 14 -9.29 13.01 -1.95
N TYR A 15 -8.40 12.12 -1.53
CA TYR A 15 -7.36 12.36 -0.52
C TYR A 15 -5.95 12.40 -1.13
N HIS A 16 -5.78 12.80 -2.40
CA HIS A 16 -4.47 12.83 -3.07
C HIS A 16 -3.41 13.69 -2.36
N THR A 17 -3.81 14.62 -1.49
CA THR A 17 -2.89 15.41 -0.64
C THR A 17 -2.43 14.68 0.63
N CYS A 18 -2.93 13.46 0.88
CA CYS A 18 -2.53 12.65 2.02
C CYS A 18 -1.10 12.13 1.81
N ALA A 19 -0.19 12.48 2.73
CA ALA A 19 1.20 12.00 2.71
C ALA A 19 1.39 10.52 3.13
N GLY A 20 0.31 9.79 3.44
CA GLY A 20 0.38 8.37 3.79
C GLY A 20 0.98 8.02 5.15
N GLY A 21 1.42 8.99 5.96
CA GLY A 21 2.20 8.73 7.17
C GLY A 21 1.57 7.74 8.17
N LYS A 22 0.24 7.75 8.36
CA LYS A 22 -0.44 6.77 9.21
C LYS A 22 -0.36 5.34 8.65
N CYS A 23 -0.54 5.18 7.33
CA CYS A 23 -0.42 3.89 6.66
C CYS A 23 1.02 3.37 6.70
N LEU A 24 2.01 4.24 6.46
CA LEU A 24 3.44 3.88 6.52
C LEU A 24 3.86 3.44 7.93
N ARG A 25 3.38 4.13 8.97
CA ARG A 25 3.60 3.71 10.35
C ARG A 25 2.94 2.37 10.65
N ALA A 26 1.69 2.18 10.24
CA ALA A 26 0.98 0.92 10.44
C ALA A 26 1.66 -0.25 9.72
N LEU A 27 2.18 -0.03 8.50
CA LEU A 27 2.97 -1.01 7.76
C LEU A 27 4.20 -1.43 8.56
N ARG A 28 4.98 -0.48 9.07
CA ARG A 28 6.19 -0.72 9.88
C ARG A 28 5.88 -1.47 11.17
N ASN A 29 4.79 -1.11 11.85
CA ASN A 29 4.41 -1.69 13.13
C ASN A 29 3.59 -2.99 13.03
N ARG A 30 3.19 -3.39 11.81
CA ARG A 30 2.27 -4.52 11.56
C ARG A 30 0.90 -4.32 12.25
N GLU A 31 0.34 -3.13 12.09
CA GLU A 31 -0.96 -2.75 12.68
C GLU A 31 -2.08 -2.74 11.62
N GLY A 32 -3.33 -2.89 12.06
CA GLY A 32 -4.50 -2.81 11.19
C GLY A 32 -4.48 -3.85 10.07
N ALA A 33 -4.65 -3.41 8.82
CA ALA A 33 -4.65 -4.28 7.64
C ALA A 33 -3.34 -5.09 7.47
N PHE A 34 -2.22 -4.62 8.03
CA PHE A 34 -0.92 -5.29 7.93
C PHE A 34 -0.68 -6.34 9.02
N SER A 35 -1.60 -6.51 9.97
CA SER A 35 -1.48 -7.51 11.05
C SER A 35 -1.63 -8.96 10.58
N ILE A 36 -2.14 -9.16 9.36
CA ILE A 36 -2.30 -10.49 8.75
C ILE A 36 -0.95 -11.12 8.34
N TYR A 37 0.09 -10.29 8.20
CA TYR A 37 1.42 -10.73 7.81
C TYR A 37 2.24 -11.09 9.04
N SER A 38 3.07 -12.13 8.94
CA SER A 38 3.95 -12.53 10.03
C SER A 38 4.94 -11.41 10.37
N LYS A 39 5.33 -11.31 11.63
CA LYS A 39 6.45 -10.45 12.04
C LYS A 39 7.78 -10.89 11.44
N GLU A 40 7.88 -12.16 11.03
CA GLU A 40 9.03 -12.69 10.32
C GLU A 40 9.03 -12.31 8.84
N ASP A 41 7.91 -11.89 8.26
CA ASP A 41 7.83 -11.47 6.86
C ASP A 41 8.44 -10.08 6.67
N GLU A 42 9.15 -9.90 5.57
CA GLU A 42 9.66 -8.62 5.13
C GLU A 42 8.63 -7.96 4.20
N LEU A 43 7.95 -6.92 4.69
CA LEU A 43 7.05 -6.11 3.87
C LEU A 43 7.83 -4.97 3.21
N GLU A 44 7.88 -4.98 1.89
CA GLU A 44 8.47 -3.95 1.05
C GLU A 44 7.36 -3.07 0.47
N LEU A 45 7.38 -1.77 0.76
CA LEU A 45 6.47 -0.84 0.11
C LEU A 45 6.97 -0.57 -1.31
N VAL A 46 6.17 -0.94 -2.31
CA VAL A 46 6.50 -0.77 -3.73
C VAL A 46 5.77 0.40 -4.39
N GLY A 47 4.73 0.93 -3.73
CA GLY A 47 4.05 2.11 -4.23
C GLY A 47 3.03 2.70 -3.26
N TYR A 48 2.81 4.00 -3.38
CA TYR A 48 1.75 4.74 -2.72
C TYR A 48 1.13 5.69 -3.75
N THR A 49 -0.12 5.42 -4.15
CA THR A 49 -0.79 6.19 -5.21
C THR A 49 -2.28 6.33 -4.93
N THR A 50 -2.98 7.06 -5.80
CA THR A 50 -4.43 7.21 -5.74
C THR A 50 -5.14 6.31 -6.75
N CYS A 51 -6.44 6.12 -6.59
CA CYS A 51 -7.27 5.40 -7.55
C CYS A 51 -7.48 6.14 -8.89
N GLY A 52 -6.95 7.37 -9.05
CA GLY A 52 -7.10 8.16 -10.28
C GLY A 52 -8.47 8.82 -10.48
N GLY A 53 -9.23 9.02 -9.39
CA GLY A 53 -10.57 9.62 -9.43
C GLY A 53 -11.66 8.61 -9.80
N CYS A 54 -12.93 8.91 -9.48
CA CYS A 54 -14.06 8.04 -9.85
C CYS A 54 -14.20 8.03 -11.38
N PRO A 55 -14.21 6.87 -12.07
CA PRO A 55 -14.60 5.53 -11.60
C PRO A 55 -13.47 4.61 -11.08
N GLY A 56 -12.25 5.11 -10.93
CA GLY A 56 -11.09 4.34 -10.42
C GLY A 56 -10.06 4.03 -11.49
N GLY A 57 -9.83 4.95 -12.45
CA GLY A 57 -9.05 4.68 -13.65
C GLY A 57 -7.62 4.21 -13.43
N ASN A 58 -7.01 4.51 -12.27
CA ASN A 58 -5.65 4.10 -11.97
C ASN A 58 -5.55 2.69 -11.35
N ILE A 59 -6.65 2.12 -10.82
CA ILE A 59 -6.61 0.82 -10.11
C ILE A 59 -6.21 -0.33 -11.04
N GLU A 60 -6.57 -0.26 -12.31
CA GLU A 60 -6.30 -1.33 -13.29
C GLU A 60 -4.83 -1.42 -13.69
N TYR A 61 -4.08 -0.31 -13.64
CA TYR A 61 -2.69 -0.23 -14.16
C TYR A 61 -1.66 -0.06 -13.04
N ALA A 62 -2.02 0.59 -11.93
CA ALA A 62 -1.12 0.82 -10.81
C ALA A 62 -0.40 -0.44 -10.28
N PRO A 63 -1.02 -1.64 -10.22
CA PRO A 63 -0.31 -2.85 -9.81
C PRO A 63 0.89 -3.20 -10.71
N GLU A 64 0.79 -2.94 -12.02
CA GLU A 64 1.88 -3.19 -12.97
C GLU A 64 3.05 -2.20 -12.82
N GLU A 65 2.77 -1.00 -12.30
CA GLU A 65 3.80 -0.01 -11.95
C GLU A 65 4.48 -0.33 -10.61
N MET A 66 3.88 -1.20 -9.78
CA MET A 66 4.32 -1.56 -8.43
C MET A 66 4.97 -2.96 -8.38
N ILE A 67 5.75 -3.33 -9.41
CA ILE A 67 6.37 -4.67 -9.53
C ILE A 67 7.60 -4.86 -8.67
#